data_AF-A0A2J4Q652-F1
#
_entry.id   AF-A0A2J4Q652-F1
#
_cell.length_a   1.000
_cell.length_b   1.000
_cell.length_c   1.000
_cell.angle_alpha   90.00
_cell.angle_beta   90.00
_cell.angle_gamma   90.00
#
_symmetry.space_group_name_H-M   'P 1'
#
loop_
_entity.id
_entity.type
_entity.pdbx_description
1 polymer ?
#
loop_
_entity_poly.entity_id
_entity_poly.type
_entity_poly.pdbx_seq_one_letter_code
_entity_poly.pdbx_strand_id
1 'polypeptide(L)'
;MRNHPLGIYEKALAKDLSWPERLVLAKSCGFDFVEMSVDETDERLSRLEWTSAQRASLVSAMLETGVAIPSMCLSAHRRFPFGSRDEAVRERAREIMTKAIRLARDLGIRTIQLAGYDVYYEEHDEGTRQRFAEGLAWAVEQAAAAQVMLAVEIMDTAFMNSISKWKKWDERLSSPWFTVYPDVGNLSAWGNDVTAELKLGIDRIAAIHLKDTLPVT
;
A
#
# COMPACT_ATOMS: atom_id res chain seq x y z
N MET A 1 -8.34 19.87 13.13
CA MET A 1 -8.21 18.51 12.56
C MET A 1 -9.40 17.70 13.01
N ARG A 2 -9.98 16.88 12.12
CA ARG A 2 -11.06 15.95 12.51
C ARG A 2 -10.52 14.88 13.45
N ASN A 3 -11.37 14.34 14.32
CA ASN A 3 -11.02 13.20 15.18
C ASN A 3 -10.73 11.93 14.36
N HIS A 4 -11.40 11.79 13.21
CA HIS A 4 -11.20 10.71 12.26
C HIS A 4 -10.88 11.33 10.89
N PRO A 5 -9.59 11.39 10.50
CA PRO A 5 -9.19 11.89 9.19
C PRO A 5 -9.81 11.03 8.08
N LEU A 6 -10.44 11.67 7.11
CA LEU A 6 -11.05 11.00 5.96
C LEU A 6 -10.27 11.33 4.69
N GLY A 7 -9.79 10.31 4.00
CA GLY A 7 -9.03 10.45 2.77
C GLY A 7 -9.82 10.09 1.53
N ILE A 8 -9.28 10.49 0.38
CA ILE A 8 -9.75 10.05 -0.94
C ILE A 8 -8.62 9.33 -1.68
N TYR A 9 -8.94 8.22 -2.33
CA TYR A 9 -7.99 7.52 -3.17
C TYR A 9 -7.73 8.32 -4.46
N GLU A 10 -6.47 8.43 -4.89
CA GLU A 10 -6.08 9.22 -6.07
C GLU A 10 -6.96 8.94 -7.30
N LYS A 11 -7.29 7.68 -7.55
CA LYS A 11 -8.02 7.25 -8.76
C LYS A 11 -9.52 7.52 -8.72
N ALA A 12 -10.05 8.03 -7.60
CA ALA A 12 -11.42 8.55 -7.54
C ALA A 12 -11.52 9.99 -8.07
N LEU A 13 -10.37 10.66 -8.27
CA LEU A 13 -10.28 12.00 -8.85
C LEU A 13 -9.87 11.92 -10.33
N ALA A 14 -10.09 13.01 -11.07
CA ALA A 14 -9.75 13.06 -12.50
C ALA A 14 -8.25 12.76 -12.74
N LYS A 15 -7.99 11.95 -13.77
CA LYS A 15 -6.66 11.38 -14.05
C LYS A 15 -5.65 12.46 -14.45
N ASP A 16 -6.10 13.43 -15.22
CA ASP A 16 -5.31 14.49 -15.87
C ASP A 16 -4.92 15.65 -14.95
N LEU A 17 -5.40 15.66 -13.70
CA LEU A 17 -5.03 16.69 -12.73
C LEU A 17 -3.54 16.61 -12.36
N SER A 18 -2.89 17.77 -12.32
CA SER A 18 -1.61 17.92 -11.61
C SER A 18 -1.81 17.68 -10.11
N TRP A 19 -0.72 17.44 -9.37
CA TRP A 19 -0.83 17.26 -7.92
C TRP A 19 -1.38 18.49 -7.18
N PRO A 20 -0.95 19.73 -7.47
CA PRO A 20 -1.57 20.91 -6.86
C PRO A 20 -3.09 20.98 -7.09
N GLU A 21 -3.54 20.77 -8.32
CA GLU A 21 -4.98 20.77 -8.65
C GLU A 21 -5.73 19.64 -7.93
N ARG A 22 -5.13 18.45 -7.86
CA ARG A 22 -5.69 17.29 -7.17
C ARG A 22 -5.86 17.56 -5.67
N LEU A 23 -4.87 18.16 -5.01
CA LEU A 23 -4.93 18.50 -3.59
C LEU A 23 -5.96 19.60 -3.32
N VAL A 24 -6.06 20.61 -4.20
CA VAL A 24 -7.11 21.64 -4.12
C VAL A 24 -8.50 21.03 -4.27
N LEU A 25 -8.69 20.12 -5.23
CA LEU A 25 -9.96 19.41 -5.42
C LEU A 25 -10.31 18.53 -4.20
N ALA A 26 -9.35 17.77 -3.68
CA ALA A 26 -9.57 16.96 -2.48
C ALA A 26 -10.01 17.83 -1.29
N LYS A 27 -9.37 19.00 -1.11
CA LYS A 27 -9.74 19.98 -0.09
C LYS A 27 -11.16 20.51 -0.29
N SER A 28 -11.54 20.88 -1.52
CA SER A 28 -12.86 21.44 -1.80
C SER A 28 -13.98 20.40 -1.64
N CYS A 29 -13.67 19.12 -1.88
CA CYS A 29 -14.55 17.99 -1.55
C CYS A 29 -14.57 17.65 -0.04
N GLY A 30 -13.75 18.31 0.78
CA GLY A 30 -13.74 18.13 2.23
C GLY A 30 -12.95 16.93 2.72
N PHE A 31 -12.00 16.40 1.94
CA PHE A 31 -11.07 15.36 2.38
C PHE A 31 -9.86 15.96 3.12
N ASP A 32 -9.37 15.22 4.12
CA ASP A 32 -8.22 15.61 4.93
C ASP A 32 -6.88 15.20 4.26
N PHE A 33 -6.91 14.18 3.41
CA PHE A 33 -5.74 13.67 2.70
C PHE A 33 -6.08 12.96 1.38
N VAL A 34 -5.05 12.74 0.57
CA VAL A 34 -5.12 11.89 -0.63
C VAL A 34 -4.18 10.70 -0.46
N GLU A 35 -4.62 9.49 -0.82
CA GLU A 35 -3.70 8.35 -0.93
C GLU A 35 -3.13 8.25 -2.34
N MET A 36 -1.80 8.24 -2.46
CA MET A 36 -1.09 8.14 -3.75
C MET A 36 -1.12 6.70 -4.27
N SER A 37 -1.30 6.52 -5.58
CA SER A 37 -1.14 5.23 -6.24
C SER A 37 0.21 5.12 -6.95
N VAL A 38 0.94 4.03 -6.73
CA VAL A 38 2.02 3.58 -7.60
C VAL A 38 1.62 2.19 -8.09
N ASP A 39 0.94 2.17 -9.25
CA ASP A 39 0.29 0.98 -9.81
C ASP A 39 1.12 0.32 -10.92
N GLU A 40 0.50 -0.58 -11.68
CA GLU A 40 1.14 -1.37 -12.74
C GLU A 40 1.47 -0.55 -14.00
N THR A 41 0.93 0.67 -14.12
CA THR A 41 1.12 1.53 -15.29
C THR A 41 2.49 2.20 -15.24
N ASP A 42 3.16 2.25 -16.40
CA ASP A 42 4.46 2.92 -16.50
C ASP A 42 4.38 4.41 -16.12
N GLU A 43 3.22 5.04 -16.37
CA GLU A 43 2.92 6.42 -15.98
C GLU A 43 3.05 6.64 -14.47
N ARG A 44 2.40 5.81 -13.63
CA ARG A 44 2.50 5.96 -12.17
C ARG A 44 3.79 5.36 -11.60
N LEU A 45 4.37 4.34 -12.24
CA LEU A 45 5.70 3.83 -11.89
C LEU A 45 6.80 4.88 -12.07
N SER A 46 6.68 5.75 -13.09
CA SER A 46 7.65 6.81 -13.35
C SER A 46 7.84 7.79 -12.18
N ARG A 47 6.89 7.84 -11.23
CA ARG A 47 6.99 8.63 -9.99
C ARG A 47 8.17 8.21 -9.13
N LEU A 48 8.56 6.93 -9.18
CA LEU A 48 9.72 6.39 -8.48
C LEU A 48 11.04 6.99 -9.00
N GLU A 49 11.03 7.49 -10.23
CA GLU A 49 12.16 8.17 -10.89
C GLU A 49 12.11 9.70 -10.78
N TRP A 50 11.11 10.27 -10.09
CA TRP A 50 11.02 11.71 -9.93
C TRP A 50 12.30 12.30 -9.36
N THR A 51 12.70 13.42 -9.93
CA THR A 51 13.81 14.24 -9.45
C THR A 51 13.49 14.86 -8.09
N SER A 52 14.52 15.28 -7.35
CA SER A 52 14.33 16.01 -6.09
C SER A 52 13.48 17.27 -6.25
N ALA A 53 13.55 17.94 -7.41
CA ALA A 53 12.74 19.13 -7.70
C ALA A 53 11.25 18.80 -7.83
N GLN A 54 10.90 17.71 -8.50
CA GLN A 54 9.51 17.23 -8.59
C GLN A 54 8.97 16.81 -7.22
N ARG A 55 9.77 16.11 -6.42
CA ARG A 55 9.40 15.72 -5.04
C ARG A 55 9.20 16.95 -4.15
N ALA A 56 10.11 17.92 -4.21
CA ALA A 56 10.01 19.17 -3.45
C ALA A 56 8.77 19.99 -3.85
N SER A 57 8.45 20.06 -5.16
CA SER A 57 7.24 20.74 -5.63
C SER A 57 5.97 20.11 -5.05
N LEU A 58 5.89 18.77 -4.95
CA LEU A 58 4.76 18.10 -4.32
C LEU A 58 4.68 18.39 -2.81
N VAL A 59 5.82 18.41 -2.12
CA VAL A 59 5.86 18.78 -0.70
C VAL A 59 5.37 20.22 -0.48
N SER A 60 5.80 21.18 -1.29
CA SER A 60 5.28 22.55 -1.23
C SER A 60 3.78 22.60 -1.44
N ALA A 61 3.25 21.86 -2.44
CA ALA A 61 1.81 21.82 -2.68
C ALA A 61 1.01 21.25 -1.50
N MET A 62 1.53 20.22 -0.81
CA MET A 62 0.90 19.70 0.42
C MET A 62 0.89 20.75 1.55
N LEU A 63 1.98 21.51 1.71
CA LEU A 63 2.07 22.57 2.72
C LEU A 63 1.14 23.75 2.41
N GLU A 64 1.06 24.17 1.14
CA GLU A 64 0.21 25.29 0.69
C GLU A 64 -1.28 24.96 0.79
N THR A 65 -1.66 23.73 0.39
CA THR A 65 -3.06 23.30 0.43
C THR A 65 -3.50 22.87 1.82
N GLY A 66 -2.56 22.38 2.65
CA GLY A 66 -2.86 21.74 3.92
C GLY A 66 -3.46 20.33 3.78
N VAL A 67 -3.43 19.74 2.59
CA VAL A 67 -3.86 18.36 2.32
C VAL A 67 -2.63 17.47 2.22
N ALA A 68 -2.55 16.47 3.10
CA ALA A 68 -1.41 15.57 3.15
C ALA A 68 -1.54 14.39 2.17
N ILE A 69 -0.42 13.71 1.93
CA ILE A 69 -0.37 12.39 1.29
C ILE A 69 0.30 11.43 2.30
N PRO A 70 -0.46 10.90 3.29
CA PRO A 70 0.10 10.09 4.36
C PRO A 70 0.37 8.64 3.94
N SER A 71 -0.25 8.16 2.86
CA SER A 71 -0.13 6.77 2.40
C SER A 71 0.11 6.64 0.90
N MET A 72 0.73 5.52 0.52
CA MET A 72 0.94 5.10 -0.86
C MET A 72 0.44 3.67 -1.06
N CYS A 73 -0.53 3.47 -1.95
CA CYS A 73 -0.91 2.16 -2.46
C CYS A 73 0.12 1.69 -3.51
N LEU A 74 0.94 0.69 -3.18
CA LEU A 74 1.96 0.13 -4.04
C LEU A 74 1.45 -1.13 -4.77
N SER A 75 0.40 -0.98 -5.57
CA SER A 75 -0.18 -2.09 -6.33
C SER A 75 0.68 -2.54 -7.52
N ALA A 76 1.80 -1.86 -7.80
CA ALA A 76 2.81 -2.29 -8.77
C ALA A 76 3.31 -3.73 -8.56
N HIS A 77 3.32 -4.22 -7.32
CA HIS A 77 3.70 -5.59 -7.01
C HIS A 77 2.69 -6.65 -7.49
N ARG A 78 1.53 -6.25 -8.02
CA ARG A 78 0.67 -7.16 -8.80
C ARG A 78 1.36 -7.59 -10.11
N ARG A 79 1.98 -6.63 -10.82
CA ARG A 79 2.75 -6.86 -12.06
C ARG A 79 4.15 -7.39 -11.78
N PHE A 80 4.76 -6.95 -10.68
CA PHE A 80 6.12 -7.33 -10.28
C PHE A 80 6.14 -7.96 -8.87
N PRO A 81 5.57 -9.16 -8.68
CA PRO A 81 5.46 -9.75 -7.35
C PRO A 81 6.78 -10.36 -6.86
N PHE A 82 7.00 -10.33 -5.54
CA PHE A 82 8.17 -10.96 -4.92
C PHE A 82 8.22 -12.48 -5.10
N GLY A 83 7.06 -13.14 -5.26
CA GLY A 83 6.98 -14.60 -5.42
C GLY A 83 7.14 -15.10 -6.85
N SER A 84 7.27 -14.22 -7.84
CA SER A 84 7.38 -14.62 -9.26
C SER A 84 8.40 -15.74 -9.48
N ARG A 85 8.15 -16.65 -10.41
CA ARG A 85 9.14 -17.65 -10.84
C ARG A 85 10.29 -17.02 -11.63
N ASP A 86 10.03 -15.91 -12.29
CA ASP A 86 11.03 -15.16 -13.04
C ASP A 86 11.90 -14.33 -12.09
N GLU A 87 13.21 -14.53 -12.17
CA GLU A 87 14.19 -13.79 -11.37
C GLU A 87 14.22 -12.30 -11.69
N ALA A 88 14.13 -11.93 -12.97
CA ALA A 88 14.15 -10.53 -13.38
C ALA A 88 12.94 -9.77 -12.82
N VAL A 89 11.78 -10.43 -12.74
CA VAL A 89 10.58 -9.85 -12.12
C VAL A 89 10.79 -9.61 -10.63
N ARG A 90 11.45 -10.54 -9.92
CA ARG A 90 11.77 -10.38 -8.49
C ARG A 90 12.80 -9.28 -8.24
N GLU A 91 13.81 -9.16 -9.08
CA GLU A 91 14.79 -8.06 -9.01
C GLU A 91 14.08 -6.71 -9.19
N ARG A 92 13.19 -6.62 -10.18
CA ARG A 92 12.38 -5.42 -10.41
C ARG A 92 11.46 -5.12 -9.22
N ALA A 93 10.87 -6.13 -8.58
CA ALA A 93 10.05 -5.98 -7.37
C ALA A 93 10.85 -5.33 -6.23
N ARG A 94 12.10 -5.75 -6.03
CA ARG A 94 13.02 -5.17 -5.04
C ARG A 94 13.41 -3.74 -5.38
N GLU A 95 13.70 -3.46 -6.65
CA GLU A 95 14.00 -2.11 -7.10
C GLU A 95 12.83 -1.14 -6.85
N ILE A 96 11.61 -1.55 -7.21
CA ILE A 96 10.37 -0.80 -6.97
C ILE A 96 10.22 -0.52 -5.48
N MET A 97 10.41 -1.52 -4.62
CA MET A 97 10.27 -1.36 -3.18
C MET A 97 11.30 -0.37 -2.59
N THR A 98 12.57 -0.51 -2.97
CA THR A 98 13.63 0.42 -2.55
C THR A 98 13.30 1.86 -2.95
N LYS A 99 12.85 2.06 -4.20
CA LYS A 99 12.50 3.39 -4.70
C LYS A 99 11.23 3.94 -4.03
N ALA A 100 10.25 3.10 -3.74
CA ALA A 100 9.02 3.49 -3.04
C ALA A 100 9.31 3.93 -1.60
N ILE A 101 10.18 3.22 -0.86
CA ILE A 101 10.65 3.63 0.47
C ILE A 101 11.37 4.98 0.40
N ARG A 102 12.24 5.18 -0.59
CA ARG A 102 12.91 6.47 -0.79
C ARG A 102 11.92 7.59 -1.11
N LEU A 103 10.99 7.35 -2.02
CA LEU A 103 9.94 8.31 -2.37
C LEU A 103 9.09 8.66 -1.14
N ALA A 104 8.75 7.66 -0.31
CA ALA A 104 7.99 7.88 0.90
C ALA A 104 8.74 8.77 1.90
N ARG A 105 10.03 8.53 2.10
CA ARG A 105 10.88 9.41 2.94
C ARG A 105 10.92 10.85 2.43
N ASP A 106 11.16 11.02 1.13
CA ASP A 106 11.31 12.35 0.52
C ASP A 106 10.01 13.16 0.56
N LEU A 107 8.85 12.49 0.41
CA LEU A 107 7.53 13.13 0.45
C LEU A 107 6.92 13.19 1.86
N GLY A 108 7.51 12.51 2.84
CA GLY A 108 6.92 12.38 4.18
C GLY A 108 5.67 11.49 4.23
N ILE A 109 5.55 10.53 3.30
CA ILE A 109 4.53 9.48 3.36
C ILE A 109 4.84 8.57 4.55
N ARG A 110 3.82 8.26 5.34
CA ARG A 110 3.94 7.54 6.62
C ARG A 110 3.86 6.03 6.41
N THR A 111 2.97 5.60 5.51
CA THR A 111 2.65 4.18 5.32
C THR A 111 2.64 3.83 3.84
N ILE A 112 3.42 2.82 3.46
CA ILE A 112 3.29 2.18 2.14
C ILE A 112 2.38 0.96 2.33
N GLN A 113 1.24 0.97 1.65
CA GLN A 113 0.36 -0.17 1.58
C GLN A 113 0.91 -1.18 0.56
N LEU A 114 1.16 -2.41 1.00
CA LEU A 114 1.66 -3.50 0.17
C LEU A 114 0.50 -4.37 -0.34
N ALA A 115 0.58 -4.74 -1.62
CA ALA A 115 -0.29 -5.77 -2.17
C ALA A 115 0.16 -7.16 -1.68
N GLY A 116 -0.72 -7.85 -0.93
CA GLY A 116 -0.49 -9.19 -0.40
C GLY A 116 -0.66 -10.31 -1.44
N TYR A 117 0.02 -10.21 -2.58
CA TYR A 117 0.07 -11.26 -3.60
C TYR A 117 1.46 -11.89 -3.58
N ASP A 118 1.55 -13.20 -3.43
CA ASP A 118 2.82 -13.86 -3.72
C ASP A 118 3.07 -13.95 -5.22
N VAL A 119 2.02 -14.23 -6.00
CA VAL A 119 1.88 -13.97 -7.43
C VAL A 119 0.43 -13.59 -7.75
N TYR A 120 0.20 -12.96 -8.90
CA TYR A 120 -1.17 -12.62 -9.36
C TYR A 120 -1.47 -13.16 -10.76
N TYR A 121 -0.54 -12.99 -11.71
CA TYR A 121 -0.68 -13.46 -13.09
C TYR A 121 -0.03 -14.84 -13.35
N GLU A 122 0.57 -15.43 -12.32
CA GLU A 122 1.12 -16.79 -12.36
C GLU A 122 0.33 -17.68 -11.41
N GLU A 123 0.36 -18.99 -11.65
CA GLU A 123 -0.20 -19.97 -10.72
C GLU A 123 0.55 -19.93 -9.38
N HIS A 124 -0.19 -19.93 -8.28
CA HIS A 124 0.35 -20.01 -6.92
C HIS A 124 0.90 -21.42 -6.63
N ASP A 125 2.10 -21.49 -6.07
CA ASP A 125 2.69 -22.71 -5.49
C ASP A 125 3.56 -22.45 -4.24
N GLU A 126 4.05 -23.52 -3.62
CA GLU A 126 4.91 -23.41 -2.44
C GLU A 126 6.19 -22.58 -2.69
N GLY A 127 6.75 -22.66 -3.90
CA GLY A 127 7.91 -21.87 -4.30
C GLY A 127 7.60 -20.38 -4.41
N THR A 128 6.43 -20.01 -4.96
CA THR A 128 5.98 -18.61 -5.02
C THR A 128 5.78 -18.04 -3.63
N ARG A 129 5.16 -18.82 -2.73
CA ARG A 129 4.98 -18.44 -1.33
C ARG A 129 6.30 -18.29 -0.59
N GLN A 130 7.27 -19.17 -0.83
CA GLN A 130 8.61 -19.08 -0.24
C GLN A 130 9.32 -17.80 -0.69
N ARG A 131 9.35 -17.53 -2.01
CA ARG A 131 10.01 -16.33 -2.55
C ARG A 131 9.32 -15.04 -2.10
N PHE A 132 7.99 -15.03 -2.00
CA PHE A 132 7.26 -13.92 -1.39
C PHE A 132 7.66 -13.71 0.07
N ALA A 133 7.80 -14.79 0.86
CA ALA A 133 8.23 -14.68 2.25
C ALA A 133 9.63 -14.06 2.38
N GLU A 134 10.57 -14.48 1.53
CA GLU A 134 11.93 -13.94 1.48
C GLU A 134 11.93 -12.46 1.05
N GLY A 135 11.17 -12.13 0.00
CA GLY A 135 11.03 -10.75 -0.47
C GLY A 135 10.35 -9.82 0.52
N LEU A 136 9.31 -10.29 1.22
CA LEU A 136 8.62 -9.54 2.26
C LEU A 136 9.51 -9.30 3.47
N ALA A 137 10.26 -10.32 3.93
CA ALA A 137 11.22 -10.16 5.01
C ALA A 137 12.30 -9.13 4.67
N TRP A 138 12.86 -9.21 3.47
CA TRP A 138 13.80 -8.21 2.97
C TRP A 138 13.18 -6.80 2.89
N ALA A 139 11.96 -6.66 2.38
CA ALA A 139 11.28 -5.36 2.28
C ALA A 139 11.06 -4.72 3.66
N VAL A 140 10.65 -5.53 4.65
CA VAL A 140 10.47 -5.08 6.03
C VAL A 140 11.79 -4.65 6.66
N GLU A 141 12.89 -5.32 6.38
CA GLU A 141 14.23 -4.90 6.83
C GLU A 141 14.63 -3.54 6.23
N GLN A 142 14.41 -3.34 4.92
CA GLN A 142 14.68 -2.06 4.26
C GLN A 142 13.83 -0.93 4.83
N ALA A 143 12.54 -1.21 5.06
CA ALA A 143 11.61 -0.25 5.63
C ALA A 143 11.95 0.09 7.08
N ALA A 144 12.40 -0.88 7.88
CA ALA A 144 12.86 -0.66 9.24
C ALA A 144 14.11 0.24 9.29
N ALA A 145 15.09 0.00 8.42
CA ALA A 145 16.27 0.84 8.29
C ALA A 145 15.92 2.28 7.86
N ALA A 146 14.85 2.43 7.07
CA ALA A 146 14.33 3.70 6.60
C ALA A 146 13.34 4.38 7.56
N GLN A 147 12.89 3.68 8.61
CA GLN A 147 11.80 4.10 9.50
C GLN A 147 10.51 4.46 8.75
N VAL A 148 10.16 3.64 7.73
CA VAL A 148 8.93 3.76 6.94
C VAL A 148 8.04 2.58 7.27
N MET A 149 6.75 2.80 7.50
CA MET A 149 5.81 1.72 7.80
C MET A 149 5.38 1.00 6.51
N LEU A 150 5.47 -0.32 6.50
CA LEU A 150 4.80 -1.16 5.52
C LEU A 150 3.54 -1.75 6.15
N ALA A 151 2.41 -1.61 5.47
CA ALA A 151 1.14 -2.15 5.92
C ALA A 151 0.54 -3.03 4.83
N VAL A 152 0.34 -4.32 5.11
CA VAL A 152 -0.21 -5.25 4.11
C VAL A 152 -1.72 -5.04 4.01
N GLU A 153 -2.21 -4.85 2.79
CA GLU A 153 -3.64 -4.81 2.54
C GLU A 153 -4.26 -6.21 2.71
N ILE A 154 -5.48 -6.26 3.26
CA ILE A 154 -6.28 -7.48 3.20
C ILE A 154 -6.87 -7.60 1.80
N MET A 155 -6.46 -8.63 1.09
CA MET A 155 -6.60 -8.72 -0.37
C MET A 155 -7.87 -9.44 -0.81
N ASP A 156 -8.16 -9.28 -2.09
CA ASP A 156 -9.17 -9.96 -2.88
C ASP A 156 -8.76 -11.37 -3.34
N THR A 157 -7.78 -12.00 -2.69
CA THR A 157 -7.31 -13.37 -3.01
C THR A 157 -7.23 -14.24 -1.76
N ALA A 158 -7.42 -15.55 -1.94
CA ALA A 158 -7.35 -16.51 -0.84
C ALA A 158 -6.00 -16.51 -0.10
N PHE A 159 -4.92 -15.97 -0.67
CA PHE A 159 -3.61 -15.93 -0.01
C PHE A 159 -3.58 -14.98 1.20
N MET A 160 -4.21 -13.80 1.11
CA MET A 160 -4.16 -12.75 2.14
C MET A 160 -5.54 -12.09 2.38
N ASN A 161 -6.63 -12.87 2.38
CA ASN A 161 -8.00 -12.37 2.54
C ASN A 161 -8.49 -12.15 4.01
N SER A 162 -7.60 -12.16 5.01
CA SER A 162 -7.99 -11.95 6.41
C SER A 162 -6.82 -11.42 7.25
N ILE A 163 -7.13 -10.68 8.31
CA ILE A 163 -6.18 -10.24 9.34
C ILE A 163 -5.59 -11.47 10.05
N SER A 164 -6.38 -12.52 10.27
CA SER A 164 -5.90 -13.81 10.79
C SER A 164 -4.79 -14.43 9.93
N LYS A 165 -4.86 -14.34 8.60
CA LYS A 165 -3.76 -14.78 7.72
C LYS A 165 -2.56 -13.87 7.82
N TRP A 166 -2.77 -12.55 7.82
CA TRP A 166 -1.71 -11.57 8.02
C TRP A 166 -0.96 -11.77 9.35
N LYS A 167 -1.66 -12.10 10.43
CA LYS A 167 -1.06 -12.27 11.77
C LYS A 167 0.03 -13.34 11.82
N LYS A 168 -0.09 -14.41 11.02
CA LYS A 168 0.97 -15.43 10.87
C LYS A 168 2.25 -14.85 10.27
N TRP A 169 2.13 -13.86 9.40
CA TRP A 169 3.26 -13.12 8.84
C TRP A 169 3.84 -12.13 9.84
N ASP A 170 2.98 -11.44 10.60
CA ASP A 170 3.39 -10.55 11.69
C ASP A 170 4.23 -11.28 12.74
N GLU A 171 3.75 -12.44 13.21
CA GLU A 171 4.49 -13.30 14.13
C GLU A 171 5.86 -13.74 13.56
N ARG A 172 5.90 -14.13 12.29
CA ARG A 172 7.14 -14.55 11.63
C ARG A 172 8.16 -13.41 11.46
N LEU A 173 7.69 -12.20 11.14
CA LEU A 173 8.55 -11.05 10.84
C LEU A 173 8.91 -10.25 12.10
N SER A 174 8.03 -10.22 13.09
CA SER A 174 8.25 -9.60 14.41
C SER A 174 8.85 -8.18 14.35
N SER A 175 8.35 -7.34 13.44
CA SER A 175 8.87 -5.99 13.19
C SER A 175 7.82 -4.91 13.47
N PRO A 176 8.16 -3.82 14.17
CA PRO A 176 7.22 -2.70 14.39
C PRO A 176 6.92 -1.91 13.10
N TRP A 177 7.72 -2.10 12.04
CA TRP A 177 7.53 -1.48 10.74
C TRP A 177 6.66 -2.31 9.79
N PHE A 178 6.13 -3.43 10.28
CA PHE A 178 5.21 -4.29 9.55
C PHE A 178 3.85 -4.27 10.26
N THR A 179 2.82 -3.84 9.55
CA THR A 179 1.47 -3.60 10.07
C THR A 179 0.41 -4.10 9.09
N VAL A 180 -0.87 -3.93 9.41
CA VAL A 180 -1.99 -4.31 8.53
C VAL A 180 -2.79 -3.07 8.13
N TYR A 181 -3.27 -3.09 6.88
CA TYR A 181 -4.13 -2.06 6.30
C TYR A 181 -5.39 -2.72 5.75
N PRO A 182 -6.35 -3.11 6.60
CA PRO A 182 -7.53 -3.82 6.14
C PRO A 182 -8.37 -2.99 5.18
N ASP A 183 -8.74 -3.60 4.06
CA ASP A 183 -9.83 -3.18 3.21
C ASP A 183 -11.10 -3.91 3.66
N VAL A 184 -12.08 -3.15 4.15
CA VAL A 184 -13.30 -3.71 4.73
C VAL A 184 -14.14 -4.43 3.68
N GLY A 185 -14.15 -3.94 2.44
CA GLY A 185 -14.82 -4.62 1.33
C GLY A 185 -14.19 -5.99 1.10
N ASN A 186 -12.89 -6.03 0.80
CA ASN A 186 -12.17 -7.29 0.59
C ASN A 186 -12.36 -8.25 1.78
N LEU A 187 -12.24 -7.77 3.02
CA LEU A 187 -12.41 -8.59 4.22
C LEU A 187 -13.82 -9.19 4.34
N SER A 188 -14.86 -8.44 3.94
CA SER A 188 -16.26 -8.88 3.99
C SER A 188 -16.64 -9.88 2.89
N ALA A 189 -15.91 -9.91 1.78
CA ALA A 189 -16.26 -10.70 0.60
C ALA A 189 -16.09 -12.22 0.78
N TRP A 190 -15.38 -12.68 1.82
CA TRP A 190 -14.97 -14.09 1.99
C TRP A 190 -15.67 -14.84 3.12
N GLY A 191 -16.76 -14.29 3.67
CA GLY A 191 -17.47 -14.91 4.80
C GLY A 191 -16.71 -14.85 6.13
N ASN A 192 -15.72 -13.94 6.25
CA ASN A 192 -15.03 -13.69 7.51
C ASN A 192 -15.95 -13.01 8.52
N ASP A 193 -15.74 -13.25 9.82
CA ASP A 193 -16.27 -12.38 10.87
C ASP A 193 -15.45 -11.08 10.91
N VAL A 194 -15.90 -10.08 10.14
CA VAL A 194 -15.24 -8.78 10.00
C VAL A 194 -14.97 -8.12 11.36
N THR A 195 -15.89 -8.24 12.31
CA THR A 195 -15.72 -7.61 13.63
C THR A 195 -14.64 -8.31 14.44
N ALA A 196 -14.60 -9.65 14.43
CA ALA A 196 -13.57 -10.42 15.10
C ALA A 196 -12.18 -10.16 14.48
N GLU A 197 -12.09 -10.09 13.15
CA GLU A 197 -10.87 -9.79 12.41
C GLU A 197 -10.31 -8.41 12.75
N LEU A 198 -11.16 -7.37 12.75
CA LEU A 198 -10.75 -6.02 13.12
C LEU A 198 -10.29 -5.93 14.59
N LYS A 199 -10.98 -6.64 15.51
CA LYS A 199 -10.56 -6.73 16.91
C LYS A 199 -9.21 -7.43 17.06
N LEU A 200 -8.95 -8.47 16.27
CA LEU A 200 -7.71 -9.24 16.31
C LEU A 200 -6.48 -8.42 15.90
N GLY A 201 -6.65 -7.48 14.96
CA GLY A 201 -5.58 -6.64 14.44
C GLY A 201 -5.51 -5.23 15.04
N ILE A 202 -6.34 -4.89 16.02
CA ILE A 202 -6.59 -3.49 16.43
C ILE A 202 -5.32 -2.73 16.85
N ASP A 203 -4.33 -3.41 17.41
CA ASP A 203 -3.05 -2.88 17.85
C ASP A 203 -2.03 -2.70 16.70
N ARG A 204 -2.35 -3.22 15.52
CA ARG A 204 -1.50 -3.23 14.31
C ARG A 204 -2.17 -2.63 13.08
N ILE A 205 -3.43 -2.20 13.16
CA ILE A 205 -4.12 -1.53 12.05
C ILE A 205 -3.55 -0.12 11.89
N ALA A 206 -2.86 0.13 10.77
CA ALA A 206 -2.26 1.42 10.47
C ALA A 206 -3.23 2.39 9.78
N ALA A 207 -4.13 1.85 8.95
CA ALA A 207 -5.14 2.58 8.22
C ALA A 207 -6.23 1.61 7.73
N ILE A 208 -7.35 2.13 7.23
CA ILE A 208 -8.51 1.33 6.77
C ILE A 208 -8.97 1.79 5.39
N HIS A 209 -9.08 0.84 4.46
CA HIS A 209 -9.74 1.05 3.18
C HIS A 209 -11.23 0.79 3.31
N LEU A 210 -12.05 1.73 2.83
CA LEU A 210 -13.51 1.65 2.87
C LEU A 210 -14.05 1.62 1.44
N LYS A 211 -14.56 0.46 1.03
CA LYS A 211 -15.28 0.24 -0.21
C LYS A 211 -16.31 -0.87 -0.03
N ASP A 212 -17.23 -0.98 -0.96
CA ASP A 212 -18.22 -2.07 -1.00
C ASP A 212 -17.79 -3.17 -1.97
N THR A 213 -18.23 -4.40 -1.72
CA THR A 213 -17.90 -5.60 -2.52
C THR A 213 -19.03 -6.62 -2.46
N LEU A 214 -19.18 -7.41 -3.52
CA LEU A 214 -20.04 -8.59 -3.49
C LEU A 214 -19.30 -9.80 -2.91
N PRO A 215 -20.01 -10.78 -2.30
CA PRO A 215 -19.40 -12.02 -1.86
C PRO A 215 -18.69 -12.77 -2.99
N VAL A 216 -17.51 -13.32 -2.70
CA VAL A 216 -16.83 -14.26 -3.59
C VAL A 216 -17.57 -15.60 -3.50
N THR A 217 -18.15 -16.03 -4.62
CA THR A 217 -18.86 -17.31 -4.76
C THR A 217 -17.95 -18.43 -5.25
#